data_AF-A0A9D4YB87-F1
#
_entry.id   AF-A0A9D4YB87-F1
#
_cell.length_a   1.000
_cell.length_b   1.000
_cell.length_c   1.000
_cell.angle_alpha   90.00
_cell.angle_beta   90.00
_cell.angle_gamma   90.00
#
_symmetry.space_group_name_H-M   'P 1'
#
loop_
_entity.id
_entity.type
_entity.pdbx_description
1 polymer ?
#
loop_
_entity_poly.entity_id
_entity_poly.type
_entity_poly.pdbx_seq_one_letter_code
_entity_poly.pdbx_strand_id
1 'polypeptide(L)'
;MMNQDQILRASQDDEMESLVLHDDGDNGSSGNLQQPQPKSPESPFNSFLDPPSYAEAIFTSFDSNGHDQTLEQTTRSGSESECMQISVSDPQEEQELTNSLVPGGSTYHTYLITTRTDKSEFGVRRRFREVVTLSERLSEAYRGYVIPVRPEKSSVERKVMQKEEFVEQRRVALEKYLRKLGSHPVIGKSEELRLFLEAQGKLQLVRSTDVASRMLDGAVRLPRQLFGSESVAVDLNDVAQPAKSGRDLLRIFKELKQSVTNDWSAAKPLVVEEDKEFMEKKDKLMEFEQQLSNVSQQAESLVKYQQDMGETMGELGLAFVKLTKFETEEAEFESQRVRAADMKNVATAAVKASRLYRELNTQTIKHLDKLHEYLGTMLAINNAFSDRSSALLTVQTLSSELASLHSRIEKLEVASSRIFGGDKSRMRKIEELKEAAKVTENAKICADREYERIKENNRSELERIDQERQSDFQSMLRGFVVNQAGYAEKMAAVWEKLAEETATYSRDSS
;
A
#
# COMPACT_ATOMS: atom_id res chain seq x y z
N MET A 1 24.94 42.46 -32.07
CA MET A 1 24.81 42.61 -33.53
C MET A 1 25.94 41.78 -34.13
N MET A 2 25.79 40.80 -35.01
CA MET A 2 24.67 40.26 -35.80
C MET A 2 25.03 38.79 -36.19
N ASN A 3 24.02 38.06 -36.65
CA ASN A 3 23.94 36.61 -36.93
C ASN A 3 24.65 36.12 -38.22
N GLN A 4 24.95 34.81 -38.20
CA GLN A 4 24.54 33.70 -39.11
C GLN A 4 24.42 33.94 -40.64
N ASP A 5 24.83 32.91 -41.40
CA ASP A 5 24.63 32.65 -42.84
C ASP A 5 25.65 33.22 -43.85
N GLN A 6 26.67 32.40 -44.14
CA GLN A 6 27.41 32.23 -45.42
C GLN A 6 28.69 31.43 -45.07
N ILE A 7 28.88 30.16 -45.44
CA ILE A 7 28.84 29.58 -46.78
C ILE A 7 28.63 28.05 -46.65
N LEU A 8 27.51 27.59 -47.19
CA LEU A 8 27.28 26.24 -47.68
C LEU A 8 27.55 26.29 -49.20
N ARG A 9 28.40 25.39 -49.73
CA ARG A 9 28.27 24.69 -51.04
C ARG A 9 29.62 24.35 -51.71
N ALA A 10 29.94 23.06 -51.71
CA ALA A 10 30.48 22.23 -52.80
C ALA A 10 30.51 20.78 -52.25
N SER A 11 29.52 19.90 -52.52
CA SER A 11 29.37 18.98 -53.69
C SER A 11 30.61 18.07 -53.89
N GLN A 12 30.48 16.76 -53.59
CA GLN A 12 30.37 15.61 -54.54
C GLN A 12 31.75 15.21 -55.13
N ASP A 13 32.26 13.97 -55.16
CA ASP A 13 31.73 12.60 -55.24
C ASP A 13 32.75 11.59 -54.66
N ASP A 14 32.31 10.39 -54.24
CA ASP A 14 32.76 9.11 -54.83
C ASP A 14 32.06 7.87 -54.20
N GLU A 15 31.42 7.13 -55.11
CA GLU A 15 30.82 5.78 -55.14
C GLU A 15 31.83 4.65 -54.76
N MET A 16 31.57 3.35 -54.58
CA MET A 16 30.43 2.40 -54.50
C MET A 16 31.11 1.02 -54.32
N GLU A 17 30.56 0.08 -53.52
CA GLU A 17 30.32 -1.32 -53.96
C GLU A 17 29.77 -2.21 -52.82
N SER A 18 28.62 -2.80 -53.12
CA SER A 18 27.88 -3.81 -52.36
C SER A 18 28.08 -5.18 -53.00
N LEU A 19 28.14 -6.26 -52.21
CA LEU A 19 27.94 -7.62 -52.70
C LEU A 19 26.84 -8.32 -51.88
N VAL A 20 25.74 -8.61 -52.57
CA VAL A 20 24.68 -9.55 -52.20
C VAL A 20 24.80 -10.75 -53.14
N LEU A 21 24.66 -11.97 -52.63
CA LEU A 21 24.35 -13.14 -53.44
C LEU A 21 23.06 -13.79 -52.96
N HIS A 22 22.19 -14.08 -53.93
CA HIS A 22 20.92 -14.79 -53.83
C HIS A 22 21.11 -16.29 -53.54
N ASP A 23 20.07 -16.93 -53.01
CA ASP A 23 19.69 -18.26 -53.50
C ASP A 23 18.16 -18.47 -53.39
N ASP A 24 17.58 -19.02 -54.46
CA ASP A 24 16.16 -19.34 -54.64
C ASP A 24 15.84 -20.76 -54.14
N GLY A 25 14.62 -21.00 -53.68
CA GLY A 25 14.16 -22.28 -53.13
C GLY A 25 13.59 -23.28 -54.13
N ASP A 26 13.30 -24.51 -53.66
CA ASP A 26 11.95 -25.12 -53.73
C ASP A 26 11.81 -26.44 -52.90
N ASN A 27 10.60 -26.62 -52.35
CA ASN A 27 9.80 -27.80 -51.98
C ASN A 27 10.31 -29.07 -51.24
N GLY A 28 9.49 -29.51 -50.26
CA GLY A 28 9.09 -30.93 -50.14
C GLY A 28 9.02 -31.60 -48.76
N SER A 29 7.83 -31.59 -48.13
CA SER A 29 7.18 -32.57 -47.21
C SER A 29 7.94 -33.62 -46.36
N SER A 30 7.46 -33.70 -45.10
CA SER A 30 7.26 -34.89 -44.23
C SER A 30 8.46 -35.61 -43.61
N GLY A 31 8.44 -35.76 -42.26
CA GLY A 31 9.23 -36.80 -41.59
C GLY A 31 9.54 -36.53 -40.12
N ASN A 32 8.63 -36.94 -39.24
CA ASN A 32 8.85 -37.09 -37.80
C ASN A 32 9.91 -38.19 -37.56
N LEU A 33 11.05 -37.91 -36.90
CA LEU A 33 11.93 -38.93 -36.32
C LEU A 33 12.86 -38.33 -35.26
N GLN A 34 12.76 -38.93 -34.08
CA GLN A 34 13.42 -38.62 -32.83
C GLN A 34 14.61 -39.55 -32.67
N GLN A 35 15.81 -39.04 -32.35
CA GLN A 35 16.87 -39.73 -31.58
C GLN A 35 18.10 -38.79 -31.34
N PRO A 36 18.96 -39.08 -30.34
CA PRO A 36 19.43 -38.10 -29.37
C PRO A 36 20.87 -37.65 -29.61
N GLN A 37 21.20 -36.42 -29.19
CA GLN A 37 22.59 -35.97 -29.07
C GLN A 37 23.04 -35.86 -27.60
N PRO A 38 24.35 -36.04 -27.33
CA PRO A 38 24.86 -36.41 -26.02
C PRO A 38 25.03 -35.20 -25.08
N LYS A 39 24.79 -35.45 -23.79
CA LYS A 39 25.01 -34.49 -22.70
C LYS A 39 26.51 -34.22 -22.50
N SER A 40 26.93 -32.98 -22.67
CA SER A 40 28.20 -32.46 -22.13
C SER A 40 28.00 -32.03 -20.66
N PRO A 41 29.01 -32.20 -19.79
CA PRO A 41 28.87 -31.98 -18.36
C PRO A 41 28.78 -30.48 -18.03
N GLU A 42 27.77 -30.11 -17.24
CA GLU A 42 27.58 -28.76 -16.71
C GLU A 42 28.75 -28.36 -15.80
N SER A 43 29.35 -27.20 -16.07
CA SER A 43 30.34 -26.56 -15.21
C SER A 43 29.63 -25.76 -14.10
N PRO A 44 30.16 -25.72 -12.87
CA PRO A 44 29.48 -25.14 -11.70
C PRO A 44 29.43 -23.59 -11.68
N PHE A 45 29.76 -22.92 -12.78
CA PHE A 45 29.92 -21.46 -12.84
C PHE A 45 28.68 -20.70 -13.36
N ASN A 46 27.68 -21.39 -13.92
CA ASN A 46 26.50 -20.74 -14.52
C ASN A 46 25.37 -20.42 -13.54
N SER A 47 25.46 -20.83 -12.27
CA SER A 47 24.41 -20.57 -11.27
C SER A 47 24.48 -19.18 -10.62
N PHE A 48 25.34 -18.28 -11.11
CA PHE A 48 25.61 -16.97 -10.50
C PHE A 48 25.00 -15.78 -11.25
N LEU A 49 24.22 -16.02 -12.32
CA LEU A 49 23.92 -15.01 -13.33
C LEU A 49 22.47 -14.57 -13.46
N ASP A 50 21.55 -15.02 -12.61
CA ASP A 50 20.21 -14.45 -12.59
C ASP A 50 20.08 -13.44 -11.43
N PRO A 51 20.00 -12.12 -11.72
CA PRO A 51 19.72 -11.13 -10.70
C PRO A 51 18.25 -11.26 -10.25
N PRO A 52 17.96 -11.17 -8.94
CA PRO A 52 16.59 -11.18 -8.48
C PRO A 52 15.82 -9.98 -9.02
N SER A 53 14.59 -10.24 -9.46
CA SER A 53 13.63 -9.18 -9.77
C SER A 53 13.41 -8.31 -8.53
N TYR A 54 13.07 -7.02 -8.70
CA TYR A 54 12.76 -6.07 -7.62
C TYR A 54 11.82 -6.64 -6.53
N ALA A 55 10.91 -7.55 -6.90
CA ALA A 55 10.07 -8.26 -5.94
C ALA A 55 10.89 -9.25 -5.07
N GLU A 56 11.79 -10.02 -5.65
CA GLU A 56 12.56 -11.07 -4.97
C GLU A 56 13.57 -10.52 -3.93
N ALA A 57 14.04 -9.27 -4.10
CA ALA A 57 14.87 -8.57 -3.10
C ALA A 57 14.11 -8.09 -1.85
N ILE A 58 12.78 -7.95 -1.93
CA ILE A 58 11.91 -7.63 -0.78
C ILE A 58 11.42 -8.91 -0.09
N PHE A 59 11.32 -10.03 -0.83
CA PHE A 59 10.65 -11.24 -0.35
C PHE A 59 11.58 -12.41 0.01
N THR A 60 12.90 -12.29 -0.16
CA THR A 60 13.86 -13.29 0.36
C THR A 60 14.31 -12.94 1.80
N SER A 61 13.48 -13.24 2.80
CA SER A 61 13.97 -13.34 4.18
C SER A 61 14.81 -14.61 4.30
N PHE A 62 16.13 -14.47 4.33
CA PHE A 62 17.02 -15.58 4.68
C PHE A 62 17.16 -15.70 6.21
N ASP A 63 16.83 -16.88 6.71
CA ASP A 63 17.05 -17.32 8.08
C ASP A 63 18.51 -17.13 8.49
N SER A 64 18.73 -16.47 9.62
CA SER A 64 19.95 -16.61 10.41
C SER A 64 19.58 -17.09 11.80
N ASN A 65 19.61 -18.41 11.95
CA ASN A 65 19.70 -19.07 13.24
C ASN A 65 21.19 -19.12 13.65
N GLY A 66 21.53 -18.52 14.79
CA GLY A 66 22.86 -18.62 15.40
C GLY A 66 23.20 -17.51 16.39
N HIS A 67 22.79 -17.73 17.65
CA HIS A 67 23.13 -17.09 18.94
C HIS A 67 24.35 -16.14 19.00
N ASP A 68 24.26 -14.99 19.70
CA ASP A 68 24.41 -14.98 21.16
C ASP A 68 23.62 -13.88 21.88
N GLN A 69 23.10 -14.25 23.06
CA GLN A 69 22.33 -13.42 23.99
C GLN A 69 23.28 -12.77 24.99
N THR A 70 23.06 -11.50 25.31
CA THR A 70 23.36 -11.01 26.66
C THR A 70 22.25 -10.07 27.10
N LEU A 71 21.58 -10.51 28.17
CA LEU A 71 20.53 -9.79 28.87
C LEU A 71 21.13 -8.58 29.60
N GLU A 72 20.49 -7.43 29.44
CA GLU A 72 20.41 -6.44 30.52
C GLU A 72 18.94 -6.15 30.82
N GLN A 73 18.44 -6.86 31.85
CA GLN A 73 17.18 -6.56 32.51
C GLN A 73 17.33 -5.21 33.24
N THR A 74 16.65 -4.19 32.75
CA THR A 74 16.29 -3.04 33.58
C THR A 74 14.81 -3.12 33.87
N THR A 75 14.47 -3.48 35.10
CA THR A 75 13.11 -3.49 35.64
C THR A 75 12.50 -2.09 35.55
N ARG A 76 11.46 -1.93 34.73
CA ARG A 76 10.50 -0.82 34.83
C ARG A 76 9.10 -1.41 34.98
N SER A 77 8.59 -1.32 36.21
CA SER A 77 7.20 -1.56 36.55
C SER A 77 6.33 -0.43 36.00
N GLY A 78 5.28 -0.76 35.23
CA GLY A 78 4.19 0.15 34.90
C GLY A 78 3.47 -0.19 33.59
N SER A 79 2.24 -0.69 33.71
CA SER A 79 1.27 -1.08 32.65
C SER A 79 1.48 -2.47 32.04
N GLU A 80 0.74 -3.47 32.53
CA GLU A 80 0.46 -4.73 31.81
C GLU A 80 -0.34 -4.42 30.53
N SER A 81 0.36 -4.03 29.47
CA SER A 81 -0.18 -4.10 28.12
C SER A 81 -0.02 -5.53 27.65
N GLU A 82 -1.10 -6.33 27.66
CA GLU A 82 -1.09 -7.68 27.06
C GLU A 82 -0.56 -7.56 25.63
N CYS A 83 0.64 -8.09 25.39
CA CYS A 83 1.29 -7.99 24.10
C CYS A 83 0.68 -9.06 23.18
N MET A 84 -0.17 -8.65 22.24
CA MET A 84 -0.73 -9.55 21.24
C MET A 84 0.21 -9.64 20.03
N GLN A 85 0.82 -10.79 19.83
CA GLN A 85 1.63 -11.09 18.65
C GLN A 85 0.82 -11.90 17.64
N ILE A 86 0.70 -11.39 16.41
CA ILE A 86 -0.03 -12.06 15.32
C ILE A 86 0.96 -12.48 14.23
N SER A 87 0.84 -13.69 13.71
CA SER A 87 1.55 -14.18 12.53
C SER A 87 0.58 -14.80 11.52
N VAL A 88 0.92 -14.75 10.24
CA VAL A 88 0.11 -15.34 9.16
C VAL A 88 1.00 -16.28 8.39
N SER A 89 0.63 -17.54 8.26
CA SER A 89 1.49 -18.59 7.70
C SER A 89 0.68 -19.61 6.89
N ASP A 90 1.37 -20.61 6.35
CA ASP A 90 0.79 -21.82 5.75
C ASP A 90 -0.38 -21.53 4.78
N PRO A 91 -0.09 -20.86 3.65
CA PRO A 91 -1.10 -20.63 2.62
C PRO A 91 -1.57 -21.96 2.01
N GLN A 92 -2.87 -22.23 2.05
CA GLN A 92 -3.45 -23.43 1.45
C GLN A 92 -4.51 -23.06 0.42
N GLU A 93 -4.52 -23.76 -0.70
CA GLU A 93 -5.58 -23.64 -1.70
C GLU A 93 -6.74 -24.57 -1.34
N GLU A 94 -7.91 -23.99 -1.17
CA GLU A 94 -9.16 -24.70 -0.91
C GLU A 94 -10.10 -24.56 -2.11
N GLN A 95 -10.85 -25.61 -2.41
CA GLN A 95 -11.89 -25.59 -3.43
C GLN A 95 -13.25 -25.33 -2.78
N GLU A 96 -13.99 -24.35 -3.30
CA GLU A 96 -15.32 -24.04 -2.79
C GLU A 96 -16.31 -25.14 -3.20
N LEU A 97 -16.56 -26.09 -2.29
CA LEU A 97 -17.60 -27.10 -2.40
C LEU A 97 -18.98 -26.43 -2.21
N THR A 98 -19.43 -25.66 -3.20
CA THR A 98 -20.84 -25.30 -3.29
C THR A 98 -21.59 -26.47 -3.89
N ASN A 99 -22.80 -26.76 -3.41
CA ASN A 99 -23.74 -27.75 -3.99
C ASN A 99 -24.26 -27.29 -5.38
N SER A 100 -23.41 -26.69 -6.21
CA SER A 100 -23.73 -26.24 -7.55
C SER A 100 -23.42 -27.37 -8.53
N LEU A 101 -24.42 -27.72 -9.34
CA LEU A 101 -24.40 -28.78 -10.34
C LEU A 101 -23.50 -28.48 -11.56
N VAL A 102 -22.61 -27.48 -11.45
CA VAL A 102 -21.71 -27.02 -12.52
C VAL A 102 -20.28 -27.47 -12.20
N PRO A 103 -19.63 -28.28 -13.05
CA PRO A 103 -18.23 -28.63 -12.88
C PRO A 103 -17.35 -27.37 -12.98
N GLY A 104 -16.80 -26.91 -11.84
CA GLY A 104 -15.90 -25.75 -11.81
C GLY A 104 -15.96 -24.91 -10.53
N GLY A 105 -15.83 -25.53 -9.35
CA GLY A 105 -15.80 -24.79 -8.08
C GLY A 105 -14.67 -23.76 -8.04
N SER A 106 -14.95 -22.53 -7.60
CA SER A 106 -13.95 -21.48 -7.45
C SER A 106 -12.92 -21.86 -6.38
N THR A 107 -11.62 -21.78 -6.69
CA THR A 107 -10.56 -21.98 -5.71
C THR A 107 -10.24 -20.67 -4.99
N TYR A 108 -9.85 -20.78 -3.71
CA TYR A 108 -9.41 -19.64 -2.91
C TYR A 108 -8.28 -20.06 -1.97
N HIS A 109 -7.49 -19.09 -1.52
CA HIS A 109 -6.43 -19.35 -0.56
C HIS A 109 -6.89 -19.00 0.86
N THR A 110 -6.62 -19.89 1.80
CA THR A 110 -6.71 -19.65 3.25
C THR A 110 -5.32 -19.54 3.85
N TYR A 111 -5.23 -18.80 4.93
CA TYR A 111 -3.99 -18.56 5.67
C TYR A 111 -4.22 -18.96 7.13
N LEU A 112 -3.22 -19.58 7.75
CA LEU A 112 -3.21 -19.84 9.18
C LEU A 112 -2.81 -18.55 9.91
N ILE A 113 -3.76 -17.95 10.63
CA ILE A 113 -3.52 -16.79 11.48
C ILE A 113 -3.30 -17.31 12.90
N THR A 114 -2.10 -17.14 13.42
CA THR A 114 -1.74 -17.50 14.78
C THR A 114 -1.67 -16.25 15.64
N THR A 115 -2.38 -16.28 16.76
CA THR A 115 -2.36 -15.23 17.77
C THR A 115 -1.74 -15.78 19.03
N ARG A 116 -0.65 -15.16 19.47
CA ARG A 116 0.03 -15.43 20.72
C ARG A 116 -0.19 -14.28 21.67
N THR A 117 -0.70 -14.59 22.85
CA THR A 117 -0.80 -13.69 24.00
C THR A 117 0.02 -14.27 25.15
N ASP A 118 0.26 -13.50 26.21
CA ASP A 118 1.05 -13.96 27.36
C ASP A 118 0.49 -15.25 28.03
N LYS A 119 -0.80 -15.55 27.80
CA LYS A 119 -1.52 -16.64 28.46
C LYS A 119 -1.88 -17.79 27.52
N SER A 120 -1.84 -17.59 26.20
CA SER A 120 -2.40 -18.55 25.23
C SER A 120 -1.81 -18.37 23.84
N GLU A 121 -1.79 -19.47 23.08
CA GLU A 121 -1.53 -19.46 21.64
C GLU A 121 -2.66 -20.22 20.95
N PHE A 122 -3.29 -19.57 19.97
CA PHE A 122 -4.37 -20.17 19.19
C PHE A 122 -4.23 -19.77 17.72
N GLY A 123 -4.75 -20.65 16.84
CA GLY A 123 -4.67 -20.46 15.40
C GLY A 123 -6.02 -20.68 14.73
N VAL A 124 -6.36 -19.81 13.78
CA VAL A 124 -7.56 -19.92 12.95
C VAL A 124 -7.20 -19.78 11.49
N ARG A 125 -7.87 -20.54 10.62
CA ARG A 125 -7.73 -20.38 9.17
C ARG A 125 -8.73 -19.35 8.66
N ARG A 126 -8.25 -18.40 7.86
CA ARG A 126 -9.08 -17.35 7.23
C ARG A 126 -8.72 -17.15 5.77
N ARG A 127 -9.71 -16.83 4.94
CA ARG A 127 -9.48 -16.33 3.57
C ARG A 127 -9.50 -14.81 3.54
N PHE A 128 -8.91 -14.24 2.49
CA PHE A 128 -8.88 -12.78 2.28
C PHE A 128 -10.27 -12.11 2.33
N ARG A 129 -11.33 -12.79 1.85
CA ARG A 129 -12.70 -12.26 1.89
C ARG A 129 -13.18 -12.00 3.31
N GLU A 130 -12.80 -12.83 4.28
CA GLU A 130 -13.18 -12.63 5.69
C GLU A 130 -12.45 -11.43 6.29
N VAL A 131 -11.20 -11.18 5.87
CA VAL A 131 -10.44 -9.97 6.25
C VAL A 131 -11.12 -8.71 5.70
N VAL A 132 -11.65 -8.77 4.47
CA VAL A 132 -12.45 -7.66 3.92
C VAL A 132 -13.69 -7.41 4.79
N THR A 133 -14.42 -8.46 5.16
CA THR A 133 -15.60 -8.32 6.03
C THR A 133 -15.24 -7.78 7.42
N LEU A 134 -14.11 -8.21 8.00
CA LEU A 134 -13.60 -7.62 9.25
C LEU A 134 -13.37 -6.11 9.07
N SER A 135 -12.68 -5.70 8.01
CA SER A 135 -12.38 -4.27 7.79
C SER A 135 -13.63 -3.42 7.60
N GLU A 136 -14.66 -3.93 6.89
CA GLU A 136 -15.95 -3.25 6.71
C GLU A 136 -16.63 -3.05 8.08
N ARG A 137 -16.69 -4.10 8.90
CA ARG A 137 -17.27 -4.01 10.23
C ARG A 137 -16.51 -3.07 11.16
N LEU A 138 -15.18 -3.09 11.13
CA LEU A 138 -14.38 -2.18 11.92
C LEU A 138 -14.64 -0.73 11.51
N SER A 139 -14.75 -0.45 10.21
CA SER A 139 -15.09 0.90 9.73
C SER A 139 -16.49 1.35 10.14
N GLU A 140 -17.47 0.43 10.18
CA GLU A 140 -18.83 0.73 10.62
C GLU A 140 -18.92 0.97 12.15
N ALA A 141 -18.28 0.13 12.95
CA ALA A 141 -18.37 0.18 14.41
C ALA A 141 -17.50 1.28 15.03
N TYR A 142 -16.33 1.55 14.45
CA TYR A 142 -15.31 2.45 14.99
C TYR A 142 -15.12 3.70 14.13
N ARG A 143 -16.23 4.35 13.79
CA ARG A 143 -16.21 5.61 13.03
C ARG A 143 -15.37 6.69 13.69
N GLY A 144 -14.60 7.39 12.88
CA GLY A 144 -13.68 8.44 13.34
C GLY A 144 -12.36 7.94 13.95
N TYR A 145 -12.14 6.63 14.05
CA TYR A 145 -10.81 6.08 14.37
C TYR A 145 -9.93 5.97 13.13
N VAL A 146 -8.61 6.08 13.31
CA VAL A 146 -7.67 5.89 12.21
C VAL A 146 -7.31 4.41 12.12
N ILE A 147 -8.21 3.68 11.48
CA ILE A 147 -8.11 2.23 11.29
C ILE A 147 -7.12 1.96 10.15
N PRO A 148 -6.08 1.13 10.37
CA PRO A 148 -5.16 0.71 9.31
C PRO A 148 -5.91 0.30 8.03
N VAL A 149 -5.39 0.70 6.87
CA VAL A 149 -6.00 0.34 5.58
C VAL A 149 -5.67 -1.12 5.27
N ARG A 150 -6.69 -1.90 4.89
CA ARG A 150 -6.50 -3.28 4.44
C ARG A 150 -5.69 -3.33 3.14
N PRO A 151 -4.96 -4.43 2.87
CA PRO A 151 -4.36 -4.65 1.56
C PRO A 151 -5.43 -4.68 0.45
N GLU A 152 -5.06 -4.25 -0.76
CA GLU A 152 -6.00 -4.19 -1.88
C GLU A 152 -6.38 -5.57 -2.44
N LYS A 153 -7.58 -5.65 -3.03
CA LYS A 153 -8.03 -6.82 -3.76
C LYS A 153 -7.40 -6.81 -5.16
N SER A 154 -6.17 -7.26 -5.27
CA SER A 154 -5.49 -7.31 -6.57
C SER A 154 -5.93 -8.51 -7.44
N SER A 155 -7.01 -8.32 -8.19
CA SER A 155 -7.43 -9.24 -9.28
C SER A 155 -6.41 -9.30 -10.41
N VAL A 156 -5.62 -8.24 -10.49
CA VAL A 156 -4.60 -8.02 -11.48
C VAL A 156 -3.35 -8.82 -11.20
N GLU A 157 -2.81 -8.64 -10.00
CA GLU A 157 -1.47 -9.10 -9.67
C GLU A 157 -1.47 -10.62 -9.73
N ARG A 158 -2.60 -11.23 -9.36
CA ARG A 158 -2.93 -12.64 -9.60
C ARG A 158 -2.70 -13.10 -11.04
N LYS A 159 -2.93 -12.25 -12.04
CA LYS A 159 -2.80 -12.57 -13.47
C LYS A 159 -1.41 -12.24 -14.06
N VAL A 160 -0.62 -11.42 -13.38
CA VAL A 160 0.67 -10.90 -13.88
C VAL A 160 1.85 -11.55 -13.17
N MET A 161 1.65 -11.95 -11.91
CA MET A 161 2.67 -12.54 -11.05
C MET A 161 2.59 -14.06 -11.04
N GLN A 162 3.68 -14.71 -10.68
CA GLN A 162 3.64 -16.14 -10.40
C GLN A 162 2.71 -16.41 -9.21
N LYS A 163 1.97 -17.52 -9.26
CA LYS A 163 0.92 -17.84 -8.28
C LYS A 163 1.48 -17.84 -6.84
N GLU A 164 2.66 -18.42 -6.65
CA GLU A 164 3.32 -18.54 -5.35
C GLU A 164 3.76 -17.17 -4.80
N GLU A 165 4.38 -16.34 -5.63
CA GLU A 165 4.80 -14.97 -5.29
C GLU A 165 3.62 -14.11 -4.83
N PHE A 166 2.49 -14.16 -5.56
CA PHE A 166 1.27 -13.45 -5.19
C PHE A 166 0.67 -13.90 -3.86
N VAL A 167 0.73 -15.21 -3.58
CA VAL A 167 0.20 -15.78 -2.34
C VAL A 167 1.06 -15.34 -1.16
N GLU A 168 2.37 -15.33 -1.31
CA GLU A 168 3.31 -14.89 -0.28
C GLU A 168 3.21 -13.39 -0.02
N GLN A 169 3.15 -12.57 -1.07
CA GLN A 169 2.93 -11.13 -0.93
C GLN A 169 1.65 -10.81 -0.15
N ARG A 170 0.55 -11.52 -0.47
CA ARG A 170 -0.69 -11.36 0.29
C ARG A 170 -0.52 -11.81 1.73
N ARG A 171 0.19 -12.91 2.01
CA ARG A 171 0.45 -13.39 3.37
C ARG A 171 1.17 -12.31 4.20
N VAL A 172 2.25 -11.74 3.68
CA VAL A 172 3.02 -10.66 4.33
C VAL A 172 2.12 -9.44 4.58
N ALA A 173 1.36 -9.01 3.58
CA ALA A 173 0.49 -7.85 3.70
C ALA A 173 -0.62 -8.06 4.74
N LEU A 174 -1.20 -9.27 4.81
CA LEU A 174 -2.18 -9.63 5.83
C LEU A 174 -1.57 -9.64 7.23
N GLU A 175 -0.37 -10.18 7.39
CA GLU A 175 0.36 -10.16 8.66
C GLU A 175 0.61 -8.73 9.14
N LYS A 176 1.13 -7.88 8.26
CA LYS A 176 1.37 -6.46 8.55
C LYS A 176 0.08 -5.75 8.96
N TYR A 177 -1.01 -5.99 8.22
CA TYR A 177 -2.32 -5.41 8.51
C TYR A 177 -2.86 -5.84 9.89
N LEU A 178 -2.90 -7.14 10.17
CA LEU A 178 -3.44 -7.68 11.42
C LEU A 178 -2.61 -7.27 12.62
N ARG A 179 -1.27 -7.24 12.50
CA ARG A 179 -0.40 -6.71 13.55
C ARG A 179 -0.71 -5.25 13.88
N LYS A 180 -0.91 -4.41 12.85
CA LYS A 180 -1.30 -3.00 13.04
C LYS A 180 -2.66 -2.84 13.71
N LEU A 181 -3.62 -3.72 13.39
CA LEU A 181 -4.90 -3.75 14.11
C LEU A 181 -4.72 -4.14 15.58
N GLY A 182 -3.91 -5.17 15.84
CA GLY A 182 -3.62 -5.66 17.20
C GLY A 182 -2.87 -4.64 18.07
N SER A 183 -1.98 -3.84 17.47
CA SER A 183 -1.23 -2.79 18.18
C SER A 183 -2.04 -1.54 18.45
N HIS A 184 -3.17 -1.34 17.77
CA HIS A 184 -4.01 -0.16 17.95
C HIS A 184 -4.69 -0.19 19.32
N PRO A 185 -4.62 0.86 20.15
CA PRO A 185 -5.09 0.83 21.55
C PRO A 185 -6.57 0.45 21.74
N VAL A 186 -7.44 0.94 20.84
CA VAL A 186 -8.87 0.63 20.81
C VAL A 186 -9.20 -0.58 19.94
N ILE A 187 -8.79 -0.58 18.65
CA ILE A 187 -9.14 -1.65 17.70
C ILE A 187 -8.56 -3.01 18.11
N GLY A 188 -7.37 -3.04 18.73
CA GLY A 188 -6.76 -4.27 19.24
C GLY A 188 -7.60 -4.96 20.31
N LYS A 189 -8.47 -4.21 21.00
CA LYS A 189 -9.40 -4.69 22.04
C LYS A 189 -10.84 -4.85 21.54
N SER A 190 -11.07 -4.66 20.24
CA SER A 190 -12.41 -4.74 19.64
C SER A 190 -12.96 -6.17 19.68
N GLU A 191 -14.27 -6.29 19.82
CA GLU A 191 -14.94 -7.59 19.78
C GLU A 191 -14.84 -8.20 18.38
N GLU A 192 -14.90 -7.37 17.34
CA GLU A 192 -14.81 -7.75 15.94
C GLU A 192 -13.46 -8.41 15.63
N LEU A 193 -12.35 -7.82 16.06
CA LEU A 193 -11.02 -8.41 15.87
C LEU A 193 -10.88 -9.68 16.70
N ARG A 194 -11.32 -9.68 17.96
CA ARG A 194 -11.24 -10.85 18.84
C ARG A 194 -12.00 -12.04 18.26
N LEU A 195 -13.24 -11.85 17.83
CA LEU A 195 -14.04 -12.89 17.17
C LEU A 195 -13.39 -13.37 15.87
N PHE A 196 -12.81 -12.45 15.09
CA PHE A 196 -12.09 -12.82 13.87
C PHE A 196 -10.86 -13.68 14.14
N LEU A 197 -10.15 -13.46 15.25
CA LEU A 197 -8.94 -14.23 15.61
C LEU A 197 -9.26 -15.54 16.35
N GLU A 198 -10.35 -15.63 17.11
CA GLU A 198 -10.65 -16.77 17.99
C GLU A 198 -11.68 -17.76 17.44
N ALA A 199 -12.69 -17.29 16.68
CA ALA A 199 -13.84 -18.13 16.38
C ALA A 199 -13.53 -19.24 15.35
N GLN A 200 -13.79 -20.50 15.68
CA GLN A 200 -13.60 -21.60 14.73
C GLN A 200 -14.79 -21.72 13.75
N GLY A 201 -14.50 -22.06 12.48
CA GLY A 201 -15.51 -22.28 11.45
C GLY A 201 -15.80 -21.07 10.54
N LYS A 202 -16.83 -21.18 9.69
CA LYS A 202 -17.26 -20.09 8.79
C LYS A 202 -17.81 -18.94 9.63
N LEU A 203 -17.08 -17.83 9.65
CA LEU A 203 -17.55 -16.60 10.27
C LEU A 203 -18.78 -16.07 9.52
N GLN A 204 -19.97 -16.27 10.08
CA GLN A 204 -21.13 -15.45 9.74
C GLN A 204 -20.98 -14.13 10.49
N LEU A 205 -20.04 -13.30 10.06
CA LEU A 205 -20.06 -11.89 10.40
C LEU A 205 -21.32 -11.29 9.72
N VAL A 206 -22.50 -11.45 10.32
CA VAL A 206 -23.77 -10.79 9.92
C VAL A 206 -23.50 -9.29 9.76
N ARG A 207 -23.64 -8.72 8.55
CA ARG A 207 -23.59 -7.26 8.40
C ARG A 207 -24.60 -6.66 9.36
N SER A 208 -24.15 -5.80 10.28
CA SER A 208 -25.08 -5.09 11.15
C SER A 208 -25.85 -4.17 10.21
N THR A 209 -27.08 -4.55 9.87
CA THR A 209 -27.97 -3.67 9.13
C THR A 209 -28.35 -2.58 10.12
N ASP A 210 -27.69 -1.44 9.97
CA ASP A 210 -27.74 -0.32 10.89
C ASP A 210 -29.18 0.11 11.18
N VAL A 211 -29.46 0.45 12.43
CA VAL A 211 -30.75 1.01 12.86
C VAL A 211 -30.96 2.38 12.19
N ALA A 212 -29.88 3.08 11.85
CA ALA A 212 -29.92 4.28 11.01
C ALA A 212 -30.47 3.99 9.60
N SER A 213 -30.14 2.83 9.02
CA SER A 213 -30.71 2.40 7.73
C SER A 213 -32.20 2.07 7.83
N ARG A 214 -32.69 1.59 8.99
CA ARG A 214 -34.15 1.38 9.22
C ARG A 214 -34.91 2.70 9.35
N MET A 215 -34.30 3.73 9.90
CA MET A 215 -34.91 5.07 9.99
C MET A 215 -34.96 5.77 8.63
N LEU A 216 -33.97 5.56 7.76
CA LEU A 216 -33.96 6.10 6.40
C LEU A 216 -34.85 5.29 5.43
N ASP A 217 -34.93 3.97 5.54
CA ASP A 217 -35.81 3.13 4.70
C ASP A 217 -37.31 3.33 5.04
N GLY A 218 -37.61 3.72 6.29
CA GLY A 218 -38.95 4.12 6.72
C GLY A 218 -39.46 5.43 6.10
N ALA A 219 -38.57 6.26 5.53
CA ALA A 219 -38.91 7.55 4.91
C ALA A 219 -38.93 7.52 3.37
N VAL A 220 -38.58 6.39 2.73
CA VAL A 220 -38.45 6.29 1.25
C VAL A 220 -39.55 5.44 0.59
N ARG A 221 -40.55 4.94 1.34
CA ARG A 221 -41.75 4.32 0.75
C ARG A 221 -42.89 5.32 0.55
N LEU A 222 -42.70 6.27 -0.35
CA LEU A 222 -43.82 6.92 -1.04
C LEU A 222 -44.27 6.02 -2.22
N PRO A 223 -45.57 5.77 -2.41
CA PRO A 223 -46.06 5.00 -3.55
C PRO A 223 -45.67 5.67 -4.88
N ARG A 224 -44.82 5.00 -5.66
CA ARG A 224 -44.27 5.41 -6.96
C ARG A 224 -45.27 5.42 -8.14
N GLN A 225 -46.56 5.67 -7.88
CA GLN A 225 -47.60 5.66 -8.93
C GLN A 225 -47.92 7.03 -9.55
N LEU A 226 -47.05 8.04 -9.41
CA LEU A 226 -47.34 9.40 -9.91
C LEU A 226 -46.37 9.98 -10.95
N PHE A 227 -45.38 9.22 -11.41
CA PHE A 227 -44.58 9.63 -12.58
C PHE A 227 -44.36 8.45 -13.50
N GLY A 228 -45.10 8.44 -14.62
CA GLY A 228 -44.93 7.47 -15.69
C GLY A 228 -43.62 7.72 -16.43
N SER A 229 -42.78 6.69 -16.50
CA SER A 229 -41.84 6.41 -17.59
C SER A 229 -41.21 5.05 -17.31
N GLU A 230 -41.32 4.13 -18.26
CA GLU A 230 -40.81 2.77 -18.20
C GLU A 230 -39.28 2.74 -18.06
N SER A 231 -38.77 1.87 -17.20
CA SER A 231 -37.37 1.43 -17.25
C SER A 231 -37.27 -0.06 -17.01
N VAL A 232 -36.64 -0.72 -17.99
CA VAL A 232 -36.29 -2.13 -18.03
C VAL A 232 -35.29 -2.44 -16.91
N ALA A 233 -35.54 -3.52 -16.16
CA ALA A 233 -34.63 -4.03 -15.15
C ALA A 233 -33.33 -4.52 -15.79
N VAL A 234 -32.18 -4.01 -15.31
CA VAL A 234 -30.87 -4.59 -15.60
C VAL A 234 -30.22 -4.98 -14.28
N ASP A 235 -29.75 -6.23 -14.26
CA ASP A 235 -29.08 -6.93 -13.17
C ASP A 235 -27.78 -6.21 -12.78
N LEU A 236 -27.59 -5.97 -11.48
CA LEU A 236 -26.63 -4.99 -10.95
C LEU A 236 -25.31 -5.60 -10.48
N ASN A 237 -24.90 -6.73 -11.05
CA ASN A 237 -23.83 -7.54 -10.47
C ASN A 237 -22.49 -7.51 -11.21
N ASP A 238 -22.21 -6.52 -12.07
CA ASP A 238 -20.96 -6.55 -12.84
C ASP A 238 -20.40 -5.18 -13.24
N VAL A 239 -20.14 -4.28 -12.29
CA VAL A 239 -19.20 -3.16 -12.51
C VAL A 239 -18.43 -2.82 -11.23
N ALA A 240 -17.33 -3.51 -10.99
CA ALA A 240 -16.25 -3.02 -10.12
C ALA A 240 -14.95 -3.81 -10.38
N GLN A 241 -14.12 -3.32 -11.30
CA GLN A 241 -12.72 -3.72 -11.40
C GLN A 241 -11.86 -2.46 -11.24
N PRO A 242 -11.10 -2.32 -10.15
CA PRO A 242 -9.92 -1.46 -10.13
C PRO A 242 -8.70 -2.23 -10.63
N ALA A 243 -7.77 -1.47 -11.19
CA ALA A 243 -6.66 -1.91 -12.02
C ALA A 243 -5.41 -2.31 -11.22
N LYS A 244 -4.25 -2.20 -11.85
CA LYS A 244 -3.22 -3.22 -11.97
C LYS A 244 -1.87 -2.71 -11.44
N SER A 245 -1.27 -3.38 -10.44
CA SER A 245 0.18 -3.43 -10.16
C SER A 245 0.80 -2.14 -9.57
N GLY A 246 1.80 -2.29 -8.68
CA GLY A 246 2.54 -1.25 -7.94
C GLY A 246 3.23 -0.10 -8.71
N ARG A 247 2.79 0.22 -9.94
CA ARG A 247 3.01 1.49 -10.62
C ARG A 247 1.86 2.51 -10.41
N ASP A 248 0.83 2.14 -9.66
CA ASP A 248 -0.43 2.88 -9.53
C ASP A 248 -0.57 3.77 -8.29
N LEU A 249 0.46 4.03 -7.47
CA LEU A 249 0.39 5.04 -6.39
C LEU A 249 0.11 6.45 -6.93
N LEU A 250 0.69 6.80 -8.08
CA LEU A 250 0.41 8.05 -8.80
C LEU A 250 -1.01 8.09 -9.39
N ARG A 251 -1.57 6.92 -9.72
CA ARG A 251 -2.94 6.80 -10.20
C ARG A 251 -3.94 6.87 -9.06
N ILE A 252 -3.65 6.27 -7.89
CA ILE A 252 -4.41 6.49 -6.66
C ILE A 252 -4.37 7.97 -6.30
N PHE A 253 -3.23 8.64 -6.43
CA PHE A 253 -3.12 10.09 -6.19
C PHE A 253 -3.96 10.90 -7.19
N LYS A 254 -3.97 10.49 -8.47
CA LYS A 254 -4.77 11.11 -9.52
C LYS A 254 -6.27 10.81 -9.38
N GLU A 255 -6.64 9.60 -8.99
CA GLU A 255 -8.01 9.13 -8.75
C GLU A 255 -8.56 9.66 -7.41
N LEU A 256 -7.72 9.91 -6.39
CA LEU A 256 -8.07 10.58 -5.14
C LEU A 256 -8.28 12.09 -5.37
N LYS A 257 -7.41 12.72 -6.15
CA LYS A 257 -7.61 14.10 -6.62
C LYS A 257 -8.85 14.22 -7.52
N GLN A 258 -9.15 13.19 -8.29
CA GLN A 258 -10.28 13.15 -9.22
C GLN A 258 -11.59 12.71 -8.55
N SER A 259 -11.57 11.91 -7.47
CA SER A 259 -12.73 11.56 -6.66
C SER A 259 -13.15 12.72 -5.75
N VAL A 260 -12.18 13.46 -5.21
CA VAL A 260 -12.43 14.70 -4.45
C VAL A 260 -12.97 15.82 -5.35
N THR A 261 -12.69 15.79 -6.66
CA THR A 261 -13.22 16.79 -7.61
C THR A 261 -14.50 16.36 -8.34
N ASN A 262 -14.74 15.07 -8.57
CA ASN A 262 -15.90 14.58 -9.31
C ASN A 262 -17.14 14.30 -8.44
N ASP A 263 -17.01 14.07 -7.14
CA ASP A 263 -18.17 13.97 -6.22
C ASP A 263 -18.81 15.33 -5.89
N TRP A 264 -18.27 16.44 -6.42
CA TRP A 264 -18.79 17.79 -6.18
C TRP A 264 -20.01 18.14 -7.06
N SER A 265 -20.31 17.40 -8.15
CA SER A 265 -21.22 17.91 -9.18
C SER A 265 -22.68 17.42 -9.13
N ALA A 266 -23.19 17.01 -7.96
CA ALA A 266 -24.61 16.71 -7.77
C ALA A 266 -25.12 17.23 -6.41
N ALA A 267 -25.43 18.54 -6.36
CA ALA A 267 -26.36 19.21 -5.44
C ALA A 267 -26.64 18.55 -4.05
N LYS A 268 -25.60 18.25 -3.28
CA LYS A 268 -25.72 18.08 -1.82
C LYS A 268 -25.68 19.46 -1.15
N PRO A 269 -26.41 19.69 -0.04
CA PRO A 269 -26.19 20.88 0.77
C PRO A 269 -24.70 21.03 1.07
N LEU A 270 -24.14 22.23 0.90
CA LEU A 270 -22.74 22.51 1.24
C LEU A 270 -22.57 22.18 2.73
N VAL A 271 -21.82 21.11 3.02
CA VAL A 271 -21.42 20.78 4.39
C VAL A 271 -20.46 21.86 4.84
N VAL A 272 -20.92 22.77 5.69
CA VAL A 272 -20.06 23.82 6.26
C VAL A 272 -19.51 23.31 7.59
N GLU A 273 -18.23 22.98 7.61
CA GLU A 273 -17.50 22.68 8.84
C GLU A 273 -17.07 23.99 9.49
N GLU A 274 -17.55 24.24 10.71
CA GLU A 274 -17.29 25.48 11.46
C GLU A 274 -16.12 25.33 12.45
N ASP A 275 -15.67 24.10 12.71
CA ASP A 275 -14.54 23.80 13.58
C ASP A 275 -13.21 24.25 12.95
N LYS A 276 -12.81 25.47 13.29
CA LYS A 276 -11.58 26.09 12.78
C LYS A 276 -10.33 25.31 13.15
N GLU A 277 -10.25 24.77 14.37
CA GLU A 277 -9.09 24.02 14.82
C GLU A 277 -8.91 22.73 14.01
N PHE A 278 -10.02 22.02 13.75
CA PHE A 278 -10.02 20.87 12.87
C PHE A 278 -9.58 21.23 11.45
N MET A 279 -10.12 22.32 10.87
CA MET A 279 -9.77 22.75 9.52
C MET A 279 -8.28 23.10 9.40
N GLU A 280 -7.72 23.82 10.36
CA GLU A 280 -6.28 24.12 10.40
C GLU A 280 -5.42 22.85 10.49
N LYS A 281 -5.83 21.89 11.33
CA LYS A 281 -5.14 20.59 11.44
C LYS A 281 -5.24 19.79 10.15
N LYS A 282 -6.41 19.78 9.51
CA LYS A 282 -6.64 19.11 8.22
C LYS A 282 -5.79 19.71 7.12
N ASP A 283 -5.69 21.03 7.03
CA ASP A 283 -4.86 21.71 6.03
C ASP A 283 -3.38 21.38 6.21
N LYS A 284 -2.88 21.39 7.45
CA LYS A 284 -1.51 20.97 7.78
C LYS A 284 -1.24 19.51 7.40
N LEU A 285 -2.21 18.62 7.61
CA LEU A 285 -2.09 17.21 7.23
C LEU A 285 -2.08 17.01 5.71
N MET A 286 -2.87 17.78 4.95
CA MET A 286 -2.83 17.75 3.49
C MET A 286 -1.48 18.22 2.94
N GLU A 287 -0.90 19.27 3.53
CA GLU A 287 0.45 19.71 3.19
C GLU A 287 1.50 18.63 3.54
N PHE A 288 1.39 18.05 4.73
CA PHE A 288 2.25 16.95 5.16
C PHE A 288 2.15 15.73 4.23
N GLU A 289 0.95 15.34 3.80
CA GLU A 289 0.72 14.24 2.85
C GLU A 289 1.42 14.52 1.51
N GLN A 290 1.34 15.75 1.00
CA GLN A 290 2.05 16.15 -0.21
C GLN A 290 3.57 16.09 -0.05
N GLN A 291 4.09 16.58 1.08
CA GLN A 291 5.52 16.50 1.38
C GLN A 291 5.98 15.05 1.53
N LEU A 292 5.22 14.21 2.23
CA LEU A 292 5.50 12.79 2.42
C LEU A 292 5.55 12.05 1.08
N SER A 293 4.59 12.32 0.19
CA SER A 293 4.60 11.75 -1.18
C SER A 293 5.87 12.15 -1.94
N ASN A 294 6.27 13.41 -1.86
CA ASN A 294 7.49 13.88 -2.53
C ASN A 294 8.74 13.18 -1.97
N VAL A 295 8.86 13.07 -0.65
CA VAL A 295 9.98 12.38 0.00
C VAL A 295 10.00 10.89 -0.34
N SER A 296 8.84 10.24 -0.40
CA SER A 296 8.72 8.84 -0.82
C SER A 296 9.24 8.62 -2.25
N GLN A 297 8.94 9.52 -3.18
CA GLN A 297 9.46 9.44 -4.56
C GLN A 297 10.99 9.63 -4.63
N GLN A 298 11.53 10.53 -3.81
CA GLN A 298 12.98 10.70 -3.71
C GLN A 298 13.65 9.47 -3.08
N ALA A 299 13.01 8.84 -2.09
CA ALA A 299 13.48 7.59 -1.49
C ALA A 299 13.54 6.44 -2.53
N GLU A 300 12.51 6.29 -3.35
CA GLU A 300 12.49 5.31 -4.45
C GLU A 300 13.63 5.56 -5.46
N SER A 301 13.86 6.83 -5.79
CA SER A 301 14.95 7.23 -6.69
C SER A 301 16.33 6.92 -6.09
N LEU A 302 16.51 7.11 -4.78
CA LEU A 302 17.73 6.77 -4.07
C LEU A 302 18.00 5.26 -4.04
N VAL A 303 16.97 4.45 -3.74
CA VAL A 303 17.04 2.99 -3.76
C VAL A 303 17.47 2.50 -5.14
N LYS A 304 16.87 3.05 -6.19
CA LYS A 304 17.24 2.72 -7.56
C LYS A 304 18.70 3.09 -7.86
N TYR A 305 19.14 4.28 -7.48
CA TYR A 305 20.53 4.70 -7.68
C TYR A 305 21.53 3.78 -6.97
N GLN A 306 21.23 3.36 -5.73
CA GLN A 306 22.08 2.44 -4.98
C GLN A 306 22.13 1.05 -5.62
N GLN A 307 21.01 0.57 -6.17
CA GLN A 307 20.97 -0.66 -6.96
C GLN A 307 21.85 -0.54 -8.20
N ASP A 308 21.64 0.49 -9.02
CA ASP A 308 22.36 0.73 -10.28
C ASP A 308 23.88 0.83 -10.03
N MET A 309 24.27 1.48 -8.92
CA MET A 309 25.68 1.56 -8.49
C MET A 309 26.26 0.20 -8.12
N GLY A 310 25.49 -0.63 -7.39
CA GLY A 310 25.90 -1.99 -7.06
C GLY A 310 26.07 -2.87 -8.30
N GLU A 311 25.19 -2.75 -9.28
CA GLU A 311 25.25 -3.46 -10.57
C GLU A 311 26.48 -3.02 -11.38
N THR A 312 26.63 -1.70 -11.59
CA THR A 312 27.75 -1.12 -12.33
C THR A 312 29.11 -1.53 -11.73
N MET A 313 29.22 -1.50 -10.40
CA MET A 313 30.45 -1.91 -9.72
C MET A 313 30.73 -3.41 -9.88
N GLY A 314 29.68 -4.23 -9.96
CA GLY A 314 29.79 -5.66 -10.24
C GLY A 314 30.28 -5.92 -11.66
N GLU A 315 29.73 -5.21 -12.65
CA GLU A 315 30.16 -5.28 -14.05
C GLU A 315 31.61 -4.84 -14.23
N LEU A 316 32.02 -3.75 -13.55
CA LEU A 316 33.41 -3.30 -13.52
C LEU A 316 34.34 -4.39 -12.98
N GLY A 317 33.95 -5.02 -11.87
CA GLY A 317 34.69 -6.14 -11.30
C GLY A 317 34.85 -7.30 -12.28
N LEU A 318 33.76 -7.69 -12.97
CA LEU A 318 33.79 -8.75 -13.99
C LEU A 318 34.66 -8.39 -15.20
N ALA A 319 34.65 -7.13 -15.63
CA ALA A 319 35.53 -6.66 -16.69
C ALA A 319 37.01 -6.83 -16.31
N PHE A 320 37.40 -6.46 -15.09
CA PHE A 320 38.76 -6.66 -14.60
C PHE A 320 39.12 -8.14 -14.39
N VAL A 321 38.16 -9.00 -14.01
CA VAL A 321 38.40 -10.46 -13.98
C VAL A 321 38.74 -10.99 -15.37
N LYS A 322 37.97 -10.59 -16.40
CA LYS A 322 38.22 -11.00 -17.79
C LYS A 322 39.58 -10.51 -18.28
N LEU A 323 39.90 -9.25 -17.99
CA LEU A 323 41.18 -8.65 -18.39
C LEU A 323 42.37 -9.33 -17.70
N THR A 324 42.24 -9.62 -16.39
CA THR A 324 43.24 -10.38 -15.62
C THR A 324 43.50 -11.74 -16.24
N LYS A 325 42.43 -12.46 -16.62
CA LYS A 325 42.55 -13.78 -17.23
C LYS A 325 43.33 -13.71 -18.55
N PHE A 326 42.95 -12.77 -19.42
CA PHE A 326 43.62 -12.55 -20.70
C PHE A 326 45.11 -12.21 -20.51
N GLU A 327 45.44 -11.25 -19.65
CA GLU A 327 46.83 -10.88 -19.40
C GLU A 327 47.66 -12.02 -18.79
N THR A 328 47.05 -12.86 -17.94
CA THR A 328 47.76 -14.00 -17.33
C THR A 328 48.06 -15.09 -18.36
N GLU A 329 47.14 -15.35 -19.28
CA GLU A 329 47.31 -16.35 -20.35
C GLU A 329 48.42 -15.95 -21.34
N GLU A 330 48.55 -14.65 -21.63
CA GLU A 330 49.51 -14.10 -22.59
C GLU A 330 50.82 -13.57 -21.94
N ALA A 331 51.02 -13.78 -20.62
CA ALA A 331 52.15 -13.20 -19.90
C ALA A 331 53.48 -13.94 -20.16
N GLU A 332 54.37 -13.32 -20.92
CA GLU A 332 55.74 -13.77 -21.14
C GLU A 332 56.69 -13.27 -20.03
N PHE A 333 56.52 -12.01 -19.60
CA PHE A 333 57.40 -11.33 -18.65
C PHE A 333 56.82 -11.29 -17.23
N GLU A 334 57.70 -11.29 -16.24
CA GLU A 334 57.28 -11.21 -14.83
C GLU A 334 56.52 -9.91 -14.50
N SER A 335 56.89 -8.80 -15.14
CA SER A 335 56.18 -7.51 -14.99
C SER A 335 54.75 -7.52 -15.52
N GLN A 336 54.40 -8.44 -16.43
CA GLN A 336 53.01 -8.63 -16.89
C GLN A 336 52.22 -9.44 -15.85
N ARG A 337 52.83 -10.47 -15.26
CA ARG A 337 52.19 -11.27 -14.19
C ARG A 337 51.89 -10.44 -12.94
N VAL A 338 52.79 -9.54 -12.56
CA VAL A 338 52.58 -8.59 -11.46
C VAL A 338 51.39 -7.66 -11.74
N ARG A 339 51.33 -7.06 -12.94
CA ARG A 339 50.19 -6.22 -13.35
C ARG A 339 48.85 -6.96 -13.36
N ALA A 340 48.84 -8.18 -13.88
CA ALA A 340 47.64 -9.03 -13.84
C ALA A 340 47.20 -9.32 -12.39
N ALA A 341 48.15 -9.57 -11.48
CA ALA A 341 47.84 -9.77 -10.06
C ALA A 341 47.26 -8.50 -9.40
N ASP A 342 47.80 -7.32 -9.69
CA ASP A 342 47.26 -6.06 -9.17
C ASP A 342 45.86 -5.77 -9.72
N MET A 343 45.63 -6.05 -11.01
CA MET A 343 44.32 -5.93 -11.62
C MET A 343 43.30 -6.91 -11.05
N LYS A 344 43.73 -8.10 -10.63
CA LYS A 344 42.89 -9.03 -9.86
C LYS A 344 42.46 -8.43 -8.53
N ASN A 345 43.32 -7.66 -7.87
CA ASN A 345 42.99 -6.96 -6.63
C ASN A 345 41.94 -5.87 -6.89
N VAL A 346 42.07 -5.10 -7.99
CA VAL A 346 41.04 -4.14 -8.44
C VAL A 346 39.70 -4.84 -8.69
N ALA A 347 39.71 -5.96 -9.41
CA ALA A 347 38.52 -6.77 -9.68
C ALA A 347 37.83 -7.19 -8.38
N THR A 348 38.63 -7.68 -7.41
CA THR A 348 38.14 -8.15 -6.12
C THR A 348 37.56 -7.01 -5.28
N ALA A 349 38.20 -5.83 -5.27
CA ALA A 349 37.71 -4.64 -4.58
C ALA A 349 36.38 -4.17 -5.17
N ALA A 350 36.27 -4.10 -6.50
CA ALA A 350 35.03 -3.74 -7.18
C ALA A 350 33.89 -4.73 -6.86
N VAL A 351 34.12 -6.05 -6.97
CA VAL A 351 33.09 -7.05 -6.60
C VAL A 351 32.68 -6.93 -5.12
N LYS A 352 33.61 -6.62 -4.21
CA LYS A 352 33.29 -6.37 -2.79
C LYS A 352 32.45 -5.12 -2.61
N ALA A 353 32.81 -4.00 -3.26
CA ALA A 353 32.04 -2.77 -3.23
C ALA A 353 30.61 -2.98 -3.79
N SER A 354 30.46 -3.75 -4.88
CA SER A 354 29.16 -4.16 -5.43
C SER A 354 28.27 -4.85 -4.39
N ARG A 355 28.82 -5.81 -3.63
CA ARG A 355 28.11 -6.51 -2.56
C ARG A 355 27.69 -5.57 -1.43
N LEU A 356 28.59 -4.68 -1.01
CA LEU A 356 28.30 -3.67 0.02
C LEU A 356 27.17 -2.72 -0.42
N TYR A 357 27.16 -2.28 -1.68
CA TYR A 357 26.05 -1.48 -2.23
C TYR A 357 24.72 -2.24 -2.22
N ARG A 358 24.72 -3.53 -2.59
CA ARG A 358 23.50 -4.37 -2.56
C ARG A 358 22.95 -4.53 -1.15
N GLU A 359 23.82 -4.82 -0.18
CA GLU A 359 23.42 -4.92 1.23
C GLU A 359 22.91 -3.58 1.79
N LEU A 360 23.60 -2.47 1.46
CA LEU A 360 23.17 -1.12 1.82
C LEU A 360 21.78 -0.84 1.26
N ASN A 361 21.54 -1.17 -0.01
CA ASN A 361 20.25 -0.95 -0.67
C ASN A 361 19.12 -1.70 0.05
N THR A 362 19.32 -2.96 0.44
CA THR A 362 18.36 -3.73 1.26
C THR A 362 18.04 -3.01 2.58
N GLN A 363 19.06 -2.47 3.26
CA GLN A 363 18.85 -1.71 4.50
C GLN A 363 18.13 -0.38 4.25
N THR A 364 18.45 0.32 3.15
CA THR A 364 17.79 1.56 2.75
C THR A 364 16.31 1.33 2.51
N ILE A 365 15.94 0.29 1.74
CA ILE A 365 14.54 -0.09 1.52
C ILE A 365 13.84 -0.34 2.84
N LYS A 366 14.45 -1.12 3.74
CA LYS A 366 13.85 -1.46 5.04
C LYS A 366 13.55 -0.22 5.90
N HIS A 367 14.48 0.74 5.95
CA HIS A 367 14.25 1.97 6.73
C HIS A 367 13.20 2.85 6.06
N LEU A 368 13.32 3.06 4.74
CA LEU A 368 12.47 4.00 4.00
C LEU A 368 11.05 3.47 3.71
N ASP A 369 10.77 2.17 3.86
CA ASP A 369 9.40 1.60 3.81
C ASP A 369 8.45 2.29 4.80
N LYS A 370 9.00 2.86 5.88
CA LYS A 370 8.25 3.66 6.84
C LYS A 370 7.55 4.87 6.20
N LEU A 371 8.08 5.44 5.12
CA LEU A 371 7.41 6.51 4.36
C LEU A 371 6.11 6.01 3.72
N HIS A 372 6.15 4.85 3.06
CA HIS A 372 4.98 4.20 2.46
C HIS A 372 3.95 3.79 3.52
N GLU A 373 4.40 3.37 4.72
CA GLU A 373 3.50 3.11 5.84
C GLU A 373 2.71 4.35 6.26
N TYR A 374 3.34 5.52 6.28
CA TYR A 374 2.66 6.77 6.63
C TYR A 374 1.77 7.29 5.50
N LEU A 375 2.06 7.00 4.24
CA LEU A 375 1.10 7.23 3.14
C LEU A 375 -0.18 6.42 3.35
N GLY A 376 -0.05 5.14 3.73
CA GLY A 376 -1.20 4.31 4.12
C GLY A 376 -1.94 4.86 5.35
N THR A 377 -1.22 5.48 6.29
CA THR A 377 -1.81 6.13 7.47
C THR A 377 -2.58 7.39 7.08
N MET A 378 -2.09 8.19 6.12
CA MET A 378 -2.83 9.35 5.60
C MET A 378 -4.16 8.94 4.95
N LEU A 379 -4.18 7.81 4.21
CA LEU A 379 -5.43 7.26 3.69
C LEU A 379 -6.42 6.90 4.82
N ALA A 380 -5.95 6.30 5.91
CA ALA A 380 -6.78 6.00 7.07
C ALA A 380 -7.31 7.28 7.76
N ILE A 381 -6.49 8.33 7.88
CA ILE A 381 -6.91 9.64 8.40
C ILE A 381 -7.99 10.25 7.51
N ASN A 382 -7.81 10.22 6.19
CA ASN A 382 -8.80 10.74 5.24
C ASN A 382 -10.14 10.00 5.34
N ASN A 383 -10.13 8.68 5.57
CA ASN A 383 -11.36 7.92 5.86
C ASN A 383 -12.03 8.39 7.17
N ALA A 384 -11.25 8.61 8.24
CA ALA A 384 -11.76 9.11 9.51
C ALA A 384 -12.35 10.53 9.40
N PHE A 385 -11.80 11.38 8.53
CA PHE A 385 -12.35 12.71 8.21
C PHE A 385 -13.60 12.64 7.34
N SER A 386 -13.71 11.64 6.47
CA SER A 386 -14.92 11.36 5.70
C SER A 386 -16.08 10.94 6.61
N ASP A 387 -15.80 10.15 7.64
CA ASP A 387 -16.78 9.82 8.69
C ASP A 387 -17.31 11.07 9.38
N ARG A 388 -16.42 11.97 9.80
CA ARG A 388 -16.77 13.25 10.43
C ARG A 388 -17.65 14.08 9.51
N SER A 389 -17.25 14.22 8.25
CA SER A 389 -18.00 15.00 7.24
C SER A 389 -19.40 14.42 7.01
N SER A 390 -19.52 13.09 6.97
CA SER A 390 -20.80 12.39 6.80
C SER A 390 -21.72 12.52 8.02
N ALA A 391 -21.15 12.49 9.24
CA ALA A 391 -21.90 12.73 10.47
C ALA A 391 -22.39 14.20 10.56
N LEU A 392 -21.54 15.17 10.19
CA LEU A 392 -21.92 16.58 10.14
C LEU A 392 -23.05 16.83 9.14
N LEU A 393 -22.98 16.24 7.95
CA LEU A 393 -24.07 16.33 6.95
C LEU A 393 -25.40 15.82 7.52
N THR A 394 -25.37 14.73 8.29
CA THR A 394 -26.57 14.17 8.94
C THR A 394 -27.16 15.18 9.94
N VAL A 395 -26.32 15.78 10.79
CA VAL A 395 -26.73 16.82 11.75
C VAL A 395 -27.36 18.03 11.04
N GLN A 396 -26.72 18.53 9.99
CA GLN A 396 -27.20 19.70 9.24
C GLN A 396 -28.51 19.41 8.51
N THR A 397 -28.66 18.21 7.95
CA THR A 397 -29.89 17.78 7.28
C THR A 397 -31.05 17.74 8.27
N LEU A 398 -30.89 17.06 9.41
CA LEU A 398 -31.92 16.97 10.45
C LEU A 398 -32.26 18.35 11.04
N SER A 399 -31.27 19.22 11.21
CA SER A 399 -31.48 20.60 11.67
C SER A 399 -32.33 21.42 10.70
N SER A 400 -32.08 21.29 9.40
CA SER A 400 -32.86 21.95 8.34
C SER A 400 -34.29 21.43 8.26
N GLU A 401 -34.46 20.10 8.33
CA GLU A 401 -35.78 19.46 8.36
C GLU A 401 -36.61 19.90 9.57
N LEU A 402 -35.98 19.96 10.74
CA LEU A 402 -36.61 20.40 11.97
C LEU A 402 -37.05 21.88 11.91
N ALA A 403 -36.19 22.75 11.38
CA ALA A 403 -36.54 24.15 11.15
C ALA A 403 -37.72 24.30 10.17
N SER A 404 -37.76 23.48 9.12
CA SER A 404 -38.87 23.42 8.16
C SER A 404 -40.19 22.96 8.80
N LEU A 405 -40.15 21.92 9.64
CA LEU A 405 -41.31 21.44 10.39
C LEU A 405 -41.83 22.51 11.36
N HIS A 406 -40.96 23.15 12.13
CA HIS A 406 -41.33 24.26 13.02
C HIS A 406 -41.95 25.43 12.25
N SER A 407 -41.38 25.83 11.11
CA SER A 407 -41.96 26.89 10.26
C SER A 407 -43.36 26.51 9.75
N ARG A 408 -43.59 25.25 9.39
CA ARG A 408 -44.89 24.76 8.93
C ARG A 408 -45.92 24.72 10.06
N ILE A 409 -45.51 24.32 11.26
CA ILE A 409 -46.35 24.35 12.47
C ILE A 409 -46.78 25.79 12.75
N GLU A 410 -45.83 26.73 12.81
CA GLU A 410 -46.11 28.15 13.09
C GLU A 410 -47.09 28.75 12.07
N LYS A 411 -46.86 28.51 10.78
CA LYS A 411 -47.77 28.99 9.70
C LYS A 411 -49.19 28.45 9.86
N LEU A 412 -49.34 27.17 10.22
CA LEU A 412 -50.65 26.56 10.43
C LEU A 412 -51.32 27.05 11.72
N GLU A 413 -50.56 27.28 12.79
CA GLU A 413 -51.06 27.85 14.04
C GLU A 413 -51.58 29.28 13.84
N VAL A 414 -50.83 30.12 13.12
CA VAL A 414 -51.24 31.48 12.74
C VAL A 414 -52.47 31.46 11.81
N ALA A 415 -52.56 30.51 10.88
CA ALA A 415 -53.73 30.37 10.01
C ALA A 415 -54.96 29.84 10.76
N SER A 416 -54.77 29.03 11.80
CA SER A 416 -55.81 28.47 12.65
C SER A 416 -56.42 29.52 13.58
N SER A 417 -55.60 30.42 14.14
CA SER A 417 -56.05 31.45 15.09
C SER A 417 -56.94 32.53 14.44
N ARG A 418 -56.92 32.66 13.11
CA ARG A 418 -57.76 33.61 12.35
C ARG A 418 -59.21 33.14 12.13
N ILE A 419 -59.54 31.89 12.45
CA ILE A 419 -60.88 31.32 12.26
C ILE A 419 -61.52 31.06 13.64
N PHE A 420 -62.57 31.80 13.96
CA PHE A 420 -63.34 31.62 15.20
C PHE A 420 -64.01 30.23 15.19
N GLY A 421 -63.64 29.37 16.14
CA GLY A 421 -64.17 28.01 16.29
C GLY A 421 -63.19 26.87 15.95
N GLY A 422 -62.02 27.17 15.38
CA GLY A 422 -60.93 26.20 15.14
C GLY A 422 -61.26 25.13 14.08
N ASP A 423 -60.48 25.07 13.01
CA ASP A 423 -60.61 24.00 12.02
C ASP A 423 -60.04 22.69 12.60
N LYS A 424 -60.92 21.77 13.05
CA LYS A 424 -60.54 20.47 13.64
C LYS A 424 -59.56 19.69 12.76
N SER A 425 -59.65 19.83 11.43
CA SER A 425 -58.74 19.17 10.49
C SER A 425 -57.33 19.77 10.55
N ARG A 426 -57.21 21.10 10.68
CA ARG A 426 -55.92 21.81 10.84
C ARG A 426 -55.31 21.54 12.21
N MET A 427 -56.12 21.49 13.26
CA MET A 427 -55.63 21.13 14.60
C MET A 427 -55.02 19.72 14.61
N ARG A 428 -55.69 18.74 13.98
CA ARG A 428 -55.12 17.40 13.81
C ARG A 428 -53.81 17.45 13.00
N LYS A 429 -53.75 18.27 11.94
CA LYS A 429 -52.54 18.38 11.12
C LYS A 429 -51.36 19.02 11.87
N ILE A 430 -51.62 20.01 12.72
CA ILE A 430 -50.63 20.62 13.61
C ILE A 430 -50.09 19.57 14.58
N GLU A 431 -50.96 18.75 15.16
CA GLU A 431 -50.55 17.67 16.08
C GLU A 431 -49.67 16.62 15.37
N GLU A 432 -50.05 16.19 14.16
CA GLU A 432 -49.21 15.29 13.34
C GLU A 432 -47.83 15.88 13.06
N LEU A 433 -47.74 17.17 12.74
CA LEU A 433 -46.47 17.85 12.47
C LEU A 433 -45.65 18.03 13.75
N LYS A 434 -46.27 18.26 14.90
CA LYS A 434 -45.60 18.33 16.21
C LYS A 434 -44.98 16.99 16.58
N GLU A 435 -45.70 15.88 16.34
CA GLU A 435 -45.14 14.56 16.58
C GLU A 435 -43.97 14.26 15.61
N ALA A 436 -44.10 14.61 14.33
CA ALA A 436 -43.00 14.50 13.38
C ALA A 436 -41.78 15.34 13.81
N ALA A 437 -41.99 16.59 14.24
CA ALA A 437 -40.92 17.46 14.73
C ALA A 437 -40.22 16.87 15.97
N LYS A 438 -40.99 16.28 16.89
CA LYS A 438 -40.45 15.59 18.08
C LYS A 438 -39.61 14.37 17.70
N VAL A 439 -40.04 13.58 16.72
CA VAL A 439 -39.26 12.44 16.21
C VAL A 439 -37.95 12.93 15.55
N THR A 440 -38.02 13.96 14.71
CA THR A 440 -36.83 14.57 14.07
C THR A 440 -35.88 15.19 15.10
N GLU A 441 -36.38 15.85 16.15
CA GLU A 441 -35.55 16.38 17.25
C GLU A 441 -34.80 15.26 17.97
N ASN A 442 -35.49 14.16 18.31
CA ASN A 442 -34.84 13.01 18.93
C ASN A 442 -33.75 12.40 18.01
N ALA A 443 -34.01 12.30 16.70
CA ALA A 443 -33.03 11.85 15.73
C ALA A 443 -31.83 12.81 15.65
N LYS A 444 -32.07 14.13 15.69
CA LYS A 444 -31.02 15.15 15.71
C LYS A 444 -30.15 15.03 16.95
N ILE A 445 -30.74 14.86 18.14
CA ILE A 445 -29.99 14.65 19.39
C ILE A 445 -29.06 13.43 19.28
N CYS A 446 -29.53 12.34 18.68
CA CYS A 446 -28.69 11.16 18.44
C CYS A 446 -27.56 11.45 17.44
N ALA A 447 -27.85 12.17 16.35
CA ALA A 447 -26.84 12.55 15.35
C ALA A 447 -25.79 13.51 15.93
N ASP A 448 -26.19 14.47 16.76
CA ASP A 448 -25.28 15.40 17.45
C ASP A 448 -24.31 14.65 18.36
N ARG A 449 -24.82 13.68 19.15
CA ARG A 449 -23.98 12.84 20.03
C ARG A 449 -22.97 12.02 19.24
N GLU A 450 -23.40 11.44 18.11
CA GLU A 450 -22.52 10.65 17.25
C GLU A 450 -21.45 11.52 16.59
N TYR A 451 -21.84 12.72 16.13
CA TYR A 451 -20.89 13.69 15.58
C TYR A 451 -19.84 14.09 16.62
N GLU A 452 -20.24 14.46 17.84
CA GLU A 452 -19.30 14.79 18.93
C GLU A 452 -18.39 13.61 19.30
N ARG A 453 -18.91 12.37 19.29
CA ARG A 453 -18.09 11.16 19.49
C ARG A 453 -17.01 11.03 18.41
N ILE A 454 -17.38 11.22 17.15
CA ILE A 454 -16.43 11.14 16.02
C ILE A 454 -15.38 12.26 16.10
N LYS A 455 -15.77 13.49 16.48
CA LYS A 455 -14.85 14.60 16.68
C LYS A 455 -13.79 14.25 17.72
N GLU A 456 -14.21 13.69 18.85
CA GLU A 456 -13.32 13.28 19.93
C GLU A 456 -12.39 12.13 19.54
N ASN A 457 -12.92 11.13 18.81
CA ASN A 457 -12.11 10.05 18.26
C ASN A 457 -11.04 10.59 17.30
N ASN A 458 -11.43 11.44 16.33
CA ASN A 458 -10.49 12.09 15.41
C ASN A 458 -9.40 12.85 16.17
N ARG A 459 -9.79 13.66 17.18
CA ARG A 459 -8.84 14.44 17.97
C ARG A 459 -7.81 13.55 18.68
N SER A 460 -8.29 12.54 19.40
CA SER A 460 -7.44 11.61 20.15
C SER A 460 -6.51 10.81 19.23
N GLU A 461 -7.00 10.40 18.06
CA GLU A 461 -6.21 9.64 17.09
C GLU A 461 -5.16 10.48 16.40
N LEU A 462 -5.45 11.74 16.07
CA LEU A 462 -4.46 12.67 15.53
C LEU A 462 -3.33 12.92 16.54
N GLU A 463 -3.65 13.07 17.83
CA GLU A 463 -2.65 13.20 18.89
C GLU A 463 -1.79 11.93 19.02
N ARG A 464 -2.41 10.74 18.98
CA ARG A 464 -1.70 9.45 19.02
C ARG A 464 -0.75 9.30 17.82
N ILE A 465 -1.24 9.55 16.61
CA ILE A 465 -0.46 9.40 15.37
C ILE A 465 0.69 10.39 15.32
N ASP A 466 0.51 11.61 15.84
CA ASP A 466 1.60 12.59 15.89
C ASP A 466 2.77 12.10 16.75
N GLN A 467 2.48 11.48 17.90
CA GLN A 467 3.47 10.87 18.78
C GLN A 467 4.15 9.65 18.14
N GLU A 468 3.37 8.75 17.55
CA GLU A 468 3.88 7.58 16.81
C GLU A 468 4.78 8.04 15.66
N ARG A 469 4.35 9.05 14.88
CA ARG A 469 5.09 9.63 13.76
C ARG A 469 6.46 10.13 14.18
N GLN A 470 6.51 10.91 15.26
CA GLN A 470 7.75 11.48 15.74
C GLN A 470 8.75 10.38 16.11
N SER A 471 8.30 9.37 16.86
CA SER A 471 9.14 8.25 17.29
C SER A 471 9.62 7.40 16.09
N ASP A 472 8.69 7.06 15.20
CA ASP A 472 8.95 6.24 14.02
C ASP A 472 9.92 6.92 13.05
N PHE A 473 9.71 8.20 12.75
CA PHE A 473 10.55 8.95 11.81
C PHE A 473 11.95 9.17 12.38
N GLN A 474 12.06 9.41 13.68
CA GLN A 474 13.35 9.50 14.35
C GLN A 474 14.11 8.16 14.25
N SER A 475 13.44 7.03 14.52
CA SER A 475 14.03 5.69 14.40
C SER A 475 14.45 5.39 12.96
N MET A 476 13.57 5.65 12.00
CA MET A 476 13.82 5.50 10.56
C MET A 476 15.06 6.28 10.13
N LEU A 477 15.10 7.59 10.41
CA LEU A 477 16.22 8.45 10.00
C LEU A 477 17.53 8.04 10.67
N ARG A 478 17.48 7.68 11.96
CA ARG A 478 18.66 7.19 12.69
C ARG A 478 19.20 5.91 12.05
N GLY A 479 18.34 4.93 11.82
CA GLY A 479 18.72 3.66 11.19
C GLY A 479 19.28 3.86 9.78
N PHE A 480 18.62 4.71 8.98
CA PHE A 480 19.08 5.09 7.64
C PHE A 480 20.47 5.71 7.68
N VAL A 481 20.69 6.77 8.48
CA VAL A 481 21.98 7.49 8.54
C VAL A 481 23.10 6.60 9.06
N VAL A 482 22.86 5.82 10.13
CA VAL A 482 23.87 4.91 10.70
C VAL A 482 24.32 3.87 9.66
N ASN A 483 23.37 3.29 8.92
CA ASN A 483 23.72 2.33 7.88
C ASN A 483 24.43 3.00 6.69
N GLN A 484 23.99 4.18 6.24
CA GLN A 484 24.68 4.92 5.19
C GLN A 484 26.14 5.20 5.55
N ALA A 485 26.40 5.73 6.76
CA ALA A 485 27.75 6.00 7.24
C ALA A 485 28.59 4.71 7.36
N GLY A 486 28.04 3.68 8.03
CA GLY A 486 28.77 2.42 8.24
C GLY A 486 29.12 1.68 6.96
N TYR A 487 28.25 1.71 5.93
CA TYR A 487 28.58 1.13 4.63
C TYR A 487 29.54 1.98 3.81
N ALA A 488 29.46 3.31 3.92
CA ALA A 488 30.44 4.21 3.31
C ALA A 488 31.86 3.96 3.88
N GLU A 489 32.00 3.82 5.20
CA GLU A 489 33.26 3.49 5.87
C GLU A 489 33.80 2.12 5.43
N LYS A 490 32.96 1.08 5.40
CA LYS A 490 33.35 -0.25 4.91
C LYS A 490 33.86 -0.20 3.48
N MET A 491 33.22 0.58 2.62
CA MET A 491 33.61 0.71 1.23
C MET A 491 34.88 1.54 1.07
N ALA A 492 35.04 2.62 1.84
CA ALA A 492 36.29 3.38 1.90
C ALA A 492 37.46 2.47 2.29
N ALA A 493 37.31 1.63 3.32
CA ALA A 493 38.34 0.67 3.73
C ALA A 493 38.71 -0.34 2.62
N VAL A 494 37.75 -0.75 1.78
CA VAL A 494 38.02 -1.60 0.62
C VAL A 494 38.90 -0.88 -0.41
N TRP A 495 38.60 0.39 -0.69
CA TRP A 495 39.36 1.20 -1.65
C TRP A 495 40.72 1.65 -1.12
N GLU A 496 40.82 2.00 0.17
CA GLU A 496 42.08 2.33 0.83
C GLU A 496 43.05 1.15 0.78
N LYS A 497 42.57 -0.06 1.12
CA LYS A 497 43.37 -1.27 1.02
C LYS A 497 43.89 -1.50 -0.40
N LEU A 498 43.05 -1.29 -1.42
CA LEU A 498 43.48 -1.40 -2.82
C LEU A 498 44.56 -0.36 -3.17
N ALA A 499 44.39 0.88 -2.69
CA ALA A 499 45.36 1.95 -2.92
C ALA A 499 46.71 1.65 -2.26
N GLU A 500 46.72 1.06 -1.06
CA GLU A 500 47.93 0.59 -0.39
C GLU A 500 48.62 -0.54 -1.15
N GLU A 501 47.85 -1.54 -1.60
CA GLU A 501 48.35 -2.68 -2.39
C GLU A 501 48.98 -2.23 -3.72
N THR A 502 48.53 -1.11 -4.28
CA THR A 502 49.00 -0.56 -5.57
C THR A 502 49.95 0.63 -5.43
N ALA A 503 50.39 0.97 -4.21
CA ALA A 503 51.21 2.15 -3.94
C ALA A 503 52.61 2.13 -4.61
N THR A 504 53.09 0.96 -5.02
CA THR A 504 54.36 0.78 -5.75
C THR A 504 54.39 1.57 -7.05
N TYR A 505 53.29 1.63 -7.80
CA TYR A 505 53.19 2.41 -9.04
C TYR A 505 53.43 3.90 -8.83
N SER A 506 53.03 4.44 -7.67
CA SER A 506 53.30 5.85 -7.35
C SER A 506 54.78 6.08 -7.03
N ARG A 507 55.43 5.12 -6.36
CA ARG A 507 56.85 5.21 -5.97
C ARG A 507 57.80 5.07 -7.16
N ASP A 508 57.44 4.25 -8.14
CA ASP A 508 58.25 4.03 -9.35
C ASP A 508 58.09 5.16 -10.39
N SER A 509 57.12 6.07 -10.20
CA SER A 509 56.86 7.23 -11.07
C SER A 509 57.53 8.54 -10.61
N SER A 510 58.14 8.54 -9.41
CA SER A 510 58.91 9.65 -8.82
C SER A 510 60.40 9.39 -8.94
#